data_AF-A0A086ZF96-F1
#
_entry.id   AF-A0A086ZF96-F1
#
_cell.length_a   1.000
_cell.length_b   1.000
_cell.length_c   1.000
_cell.angle_alpha   90.00
_cell.angle_beta   90.00
_cell.angle_gamma   90.00
#
_symmetry.space_group_name_H-M   'P 1'
#
loop_
_entity.id
_entity.type
_entity.pdbx_description
1 polymer ?
#
loop_
_entity_poly.entity_id
_entity_poly.type
_entity_poly.pdbx_seq_one_letter_code
_entity_poly.pdbx_strand_id
1 'polypeptide(L)'
;MTVKCLTSADSSSNTTANGYLAAVCESLAEKQQNTIVPLEGLCQQVNERTDFSEANFDSYISTESLLPEKMGRQTASSLPKSGKVTKYQAGDTLVSNIRPYFKKVWFADCNGTCSGDVIVFRARNASMSPYLYSLIRSDSFFEYVMLGSKGTKMPRGDKKQMMTYPVVASCAQADLQLITFCVHQLTKNARESVMLNELRDSLLPKLMSGEIDVSKVEVPTQPNSHLRRFHPILQSVPTTMKGTTMETIINAVLAQMQPFLDGFQFKQLAVSLKAAFENAERPPQQDRGDLLELFLTAKEVEGCSPKTIAYYRTTLEHMTATIAKPYTQMTSEDLRDYLNGYGSRHGAGKVTIDNIRRIMSSFFSWLEDEDYVVKSPVRRIHRIKTAQVTKEVLTDEQIESLRDGCSCVRDLAIIDVLASSGMRVGELVGLDISDVNLQERECIVTGKGNKQRPVYLDARAKLHLSDYLKTRRDDNPALFVTLRGRMKRMTVSDVEARVRELGRATQVGRVHPHKFRRTLATRAIDRGMPIEQVQKLLGHAKIDTTMHYAMVDQNNVKTSHRKYLE
;
A
#
# COMPACT_ATOMS: atom_id res chain seq x y z
N MET A 1 18.48 -3.83 24.01
CA MET A 1 17.40 -4.85 24.10
C MET A 1 16.12 -4.26 24.70
N THR A 2 16.23 -3.33 25.66
CA THR A 2 15.13 -2.67 26.41
C THR A 2 14.09 -1.95 25.53
N VAL A 3 14.53 -1.28 24.45
CA VAL A 3 13.61 -0.58 23.51
C VAL A 3 12.81 -1.55 22.62
N LYS A 4 13.33 -2.75 22.33
CA LYS A 4 12.64 -3.75 21.49
C LYS A 4 11.45 -4.42 22.19
N CYS A 5 11.48 -4.56 23.52
CA CYS A 5 10.38 -5.17 24.27
C CYS A 5 9.14 -4.27 24.34
N LEU A 6 9.32 -2.95 24.47
CA LEU A 6 8.21 -1.98 24.56
C LEU A 6 7.48 -1.75 23.23
N THR A 7 8.10 -2.09 22.09
CA THR A 7 7.52 -1.81 20.77
C THR A 7 6.56 -2.87 20.24
N SER A 8 6.54 -4.09 20.79
CA SER A 8 5.90 -5.21 20.09
C SER A 8 5.05 -6.19 20.92
N ALA A 9 5.10 -6.17 22.25
CA ALA A 9 4.45 -7.21 23.05
C ALA A 9 2.98 -6.90 23.40
N ASP A 10 2.68 -5.71 23.94
CA ASP A 10 1.40 -5.53 24.65
C ASP A 10 0.22 -5.15 23.73
N SER A 11 0.43 -4.30 22.72
CA SER A 11 -0.62 -3.95 21.74
C SER A 11 -0.96 -5.13 20.81
N SER A 12 0.02 -5.96 20.45
CA SER A 12 -0.19 -7.14 19.60
C SER A 12 -1.01 -8.21 20.32
N SER A 13 -0.79 -8.40 21.62
CA SER A 13 -1.57 -9.33 22.45
C SER A 13 -3.02 -8.89 22.61
N ASN A 14 -3.28 -7.62 22.92
CA ASN A 14 -4.64 -7.09 23.01
C ASN A 14 -5.37 -7.12 21.65
N THR A 15 -4.64 -6.88 20.55
CA THR A 15 -5.19 -7.04 19.19
C THR A 15 -5.63 -8.48 18.93
N THR A 16 -4.82 -9.46 19.34
CA THR A 16 -5.11 -10.89 19.12
C THR A 16 -6.27 -11.35 20.01
N ALA A 17 -6.28 -10.96 21.28
CA ALA A 17 -7.37 -11.23 22.22
C ALA A 17 -8.70 -10.62 21.74
N ASN A 18 -8.67 -9.40 21.22
CA ASN A 18 -9.85 -8.76 20.64
C ASN A 18 -10.36 -9.49 19.40
N GLY A 19 -9.46 -10.05 18.57
CA GLY A 19 -9.85 -10.91 17.45
C GLY A 19 -10.64 -12.14 17.91
N TYR A 20 -10.17 -12.85 18.95
CA TYR A 20 -10.88 -14.01 19.50
C TYR A 20 -12.23 -13.63 20.13
N LEU A 21 -12.27 -12.56 20.93
CA LEU A 21 -13.52 -12.08 21.55
C LEU A 21 -14.55 -11.68 20.50
N ALA A 22 -14.12 -11.07 19.39
CA ALA A 22 -14.99 -10.72 18.27
C ALA A 22 -15.58 -11.98 17.60
N ALA A 23 -14.75 -12.99 17.31
CA ALA A 23 -15.21 -14.24 16.71
C ALA A 23 -16.21 -15.00 17.61
N VAL A 24 -16.01 -14.97 18.93
CA VAL A 24 -16.95 -15.55 19.89
C VAL A 24 -18.28 -14.81 19.87
N CYS A 25 -18.27 -13.47 19.88
CA CYS A 25 -19.51 -12.68 19.78
C CYS A 25 -20.29 -12.97 18.48
N GLU A 26 -19.60 -13.04 17.34
CA GLU A 26 -20.22 -13.34 16.04
C GLU A 26 -20.83 -14.75 16.03
N SER A 27 -20.09 -15.76 16.49
CA SER A 27 -20.61 -17.14 16.55
C SER A 27 -21.80 -17.31 17.50
N LEU A 28 -21.81 -16.62 18.64
CA LEU A 28 -22.94 -16.67 19.58
C LEU A 28 -24.19 -15.98 19.04
N ALA A 29 -24.02 -14.91 18.26
CA ALA A 29 -25.11 -14.23 17.58
C ALA A 29 -25.73 -15.12 16.49
N GLU A 30 -24.91 -15.86 15.73
CA GLU A 30 -25.35 -16.80 14.68
C GLU A 30 -26.07 -18.05 15.22
N LYS A 31 -25.70 -18.52 16.42
CA LYS A 31 -26.26 -19.74 17.03
C LYS A 31 -27.69 -19.59 17.56
N GLN A 32 -28.23 -18.37 17.64
CA GLN A 32 -29.55 -18.16 18.24
C GLN A 32 -30.65 -18.72 17.32
N GLN A 33 -31.31 -19.81 17.76
CA GLN A 33 -32.53 -20.32 17.14
C GLN A 33 -33.73 -19.74 17.89
N ASN A 34 -34.42 -18.77 17.28
CA ASN A 34 -35.84 -18.45 17.47
C ASN A 34 -36.24 -17.17 16.71
N THR A 35 -37.54 -16.87 16.72
CA THR A 35 -38.28 -15.79 16.03
C THR A 35 -37.42 -14.67 15.41
N ILE A 36 -37.32 -14.70 14.08
CA ILE A 36 -36.69 -13.65 13.30
C ILE A 36 -37.65 -12.46 13.24
N VAL A 37 -37.17 -11.30 13.67
CA VAL A 37 -37.88 -10.02 13.59
C VAL A 37 -37.01 -9.00 12.86
N PRO A 38 -37.60 -7.94 12.28
CA PRO A 38 -36.84 -6.79 11.81
C PRO A 38 -36.02 -6.13 12.93
N LEU A 39 -34.87 -5.56 12.60
CA LEU A 39 -33.98 -4.85 13.53
C LEU A 39 -34.69 -3.75 14.35
N GLU A 40 -35.70 -3.09 13.79
CA GLU A 40 -36.57 -2.13 14.49
C GLU A 40 -37.33 -2.69 15.72
N GLY A 41 -37.48 -4.02 15.80
CA GLY A 41 -38.01 -4.70 16.98
C GLY A 41 -37.05 -4.64 18.17
N LEU A 42 -35.74 -4.58 17.92
CA LEU A 42 -34.70 -4.55 18.98
C LEU A 42 -34.19 -3.14 19.29
N CYS A 43 -34.18 -2.25 18.30
CA CYS A 43 -33.57 -0.93 18.44
C CYS A 43 -34.38 0.17 17.76
N GLN A 44 -33.98 1.42 18.03
CA GLN A 44 -34.45 2.60 17.33
C GLN A 44 -33.26 3.42 16.83
N GLN A 45 -33.44 4.12 15.71
CA GLN A 45 -32.47 5.12 15.27
C GLN A 45 -32.62 6.40 16.10
N VAL A 46 -31.53 6.85 16.71
CA VAL A 46 -31.53 8.12 17.45
C VAL A 46 -31.56 9.30 16.49
N ASN A 47 -32.56 10.15 16.64
CA ASN A 47 -32.76 11.37 15.84
C ASN A 47 -32.70 12.65 16.69
N GLU A 48 -32.29 12.54 17.95
CA GLU A 48 -32.08 13.69 18.83
C GLU A 48 -30.89 14.51 18.33
N ARG A 49 -31.13 15.79 17.99
CA ARG A 49 -30.10 16.68 17.44
C ARG A 49 -29.90 17.90 18.33
N THR A 50 -28.64 18.27 18.52
CA THR A 50 -28.25 19.52 19.20
C THR A 50 -27.42 20.41 18.27
N ASP A 51 -27.12 21.63 18.73
CA ASP A 51 -26.23 22.55 18.04
C ASP A 51 -24.80 22.01 17.97
N PHE A 52 -24.11 22.32 16.88
CA PHE A 52 -22.72 21.91 16.67
C PHE A 52 -21.77 22.39 17.77
N SER A 53 -22.12 23.46 18.50
CA SER A 53 -21.33 23.99 19.62
C SER A 53 -21.16 23.00 20.79
N GLU A 54 -22.02 21.98 20.92
CA GLU A 54 -21.87 20.94 21.95
C GLU A 54 -20.82 19.86 21.56
N ALA A 55 -20.30 19.89 20.33
CA ALA A 55 -19.28 18.94 19.89
C ALA A 55 -17.91 19.26 20.50
N ASN A 56 -17.23 18.25 21.04
CA ASN A 56 -15.87 18.33 21.57
C ASN A 56 -15.01 17.20 21.02
N PHE A 57 -13.69 17.40 20.96
CA PHE A 57 -12.78 16.44 20.30
C PHE A 57 -12.76 15.04 20.94
N ASP A 58 -13.02 14.94 22.24
CA ASP A 58 -12.94 13.68 22.99
C ASP A 58 -14.13 12.75 22.73
N SER A 59 -15.30 13.33 22.44
CA SER A 59 -16.58 12.63 22.29
C SER A 59 -17.32 12.92 20.97
N TYR A 60 -16.71 13.66 20.04
CA TYR A 60 -17.27 13.85 18.71
C TYR A 60 -16.89 12.71 17.76
N ILE A 61 -17.90 12.12 17.11
CA ILE A 61 -17.72 11.01 16.18
C ILE A 61 -18.12 11.40 14.75
N SER A 62 -17.18 11.27 13.82
CA SER A 62 -17.38 11.46 12.39
C SER A 62 -17.07 10.17 11.63
N THR A 63 -17.39 10.15 10.33
CA THR A 63 -17.08 9.00 9.46
C THR A 63 -15.58 8.74 9.31
N GLU A 64 -14.75 9.77 9.51
CA GLU A 64 -13.29 9.69 9.51
C GLU A 64 -12.72 9.25 10.87
N SER A 65 -13.38 9.59 11.98
CA SER A 65 -12.93 9.17 13.31
C SER A 65 -13.30 7.72 13.64
N LEU A 66 -14.29 7.13 12.95
CA LEU A 66 -14.53 5.68 12.97
C LEU A 66 -13.53 4.93 12.08
N LEU A 67 -12.86 3.95 12.67
CA LEU A 67 -11.84 3.13 12.00
C LEU A 67 -12.47 2.00 11.18
N PRO A 68 -11.92 1.68 9.99
CA PRO A 68 -12.42 0.60 9.15
C PRO A 68 -12.21 -0.77 9.79
N GLU A 69 -12.83 -1.80 9.22
CA GLU A 69 -12.72 -3.20 9.65
C GLU A 69 -13.04 -3.38 11.14
N LYS A 70 -14.07 -2.66 11.62
CA LYS A 70 -14.61 -2.79 12.97
C LYS A 70 -13.57 -2.49 14.07
N MET A 71 -12.55 -1.67 13.76
CA MET A 71 -11.45 -1.34 14.67
C MET A 71 -11.79 -0.26 15.72
N GLY A 72 -13.05 0.17 15.80
CA GLY A 72 -13.53 1.14 16.79
C GLY A 72 -13.37 2.58 16.33
N ARG A 73 -12.76 3.43 17.16
CA ARG A 73 -12.64 4.87 16.90
C ARG A 73 -11.25 5.43 17.26
N GLN A 74 -10.96 6.61 16.71
CA GLN A 74 -9.87 7.49 17.09
C GLN A 74 -10.43 8.91 17.38
N THR A 75 -9.58 9.82 17.87
CA THR A 75 -9.93 11.22 18.06
C THR A 75 -10.27 11.89 16.72
N ALA A 76 -11.30 12.74 16.70
CA ALA A 76 -11.67 13.48 15.51
C ALA A 76 -10.58 14.48 15.10
N SER A 77 -10.32 14.61 13.81
CA SER A 77 -9.37 15.58 13.24
C SER A 77 -9.93 17.01 13.21
N SER A 78 -11.26 17.13 13.16
CA SER A 78 -11.95 18.42 13.07
C SER A 78 -13.34 18.34 13.70
N LEU A 79 -13.81 19.49 14.19
CA LEU A 79 -15.17 19.66 14.70
C LEU A 79 -16.06 20.34 13.64
N PRO A 80 -17.39 20.10 13.68
CA PRO A 80 -18.33 20.76 12.79
C PRO A 80 -18.32 22.27 13.04
N LYS A 81 -18.37 23.06 11.98
CA LYS A 81 -18.31 24.54 12.05
C LYS A 81 -19.68 25.22 11.98
N SER A 82 -20.73 24.46 11.66
CA SER A 82 -22.11 24.93 11.57
C SER A 82 -23.07 23.73 11.54
N GLY A 83 -24.36 23.99 11.79
CA GLY A 83 -25.43 23.00 11.64
C GLY A 83 -25.76 22.25 12.94
N LYS A 84 -26.43 21.11 12.81
CA LYS A 84 -26.84 20.28 13.96
C LYS A 84 -26.15 18.92 13.95
N VAL A 85 -25.73 18.45 15.12
CA VAL A 85 -25.12 17.14 15.35
C VAL A 85 -26.08 16.21 16.08
N THR A 86 -25.95 14.90 15.90
CA THR A 86 -26.81 13.90 16.56
C THR A 86 -26.21 13.49 17.90
N LYS A 87 -27.01 13.46 18.97
CA LYS A 87 -26.57 12.98 20.29
C LYS A 87 -26.52 11.46 20.35
N TYR A 88 -25.53 10.92 21.05
CA TYR A 88 -25.46 9.50 21.41
C TYR A 88 -25.11 9.35 22.90
N GLN A 89 -25.46 8.20 23.47
CA GLN A 89 -25.17 7.86 24.86
C GLN A 89 -24.34 6.58 24.94
N ALA A 90 -23.70 6.35 26.08
CA ALA A 90 -22.99 5.10 26.35
C ALA A 90 -23.93 3.90 26.20
N GLY A 91 -23.47 2.87 25.49
CA GLY A 91 -24.27 1.70 25.09
C GLY A 91 -24.90 1.79 23.70
N ASP A 92 -24.93 2.96 23.06
CA ASP A 92 -25.39 3.05 21.67
C ASP A 92 -24.39 2.39 20.70
N THR A 93 -24.90 1.85 19.59
CA THR A 93 -24.07 1.34 18.49
C THR A 93 -24.01 2.37 17.36
N LEU A 94 -22.83 2.87 17.04
CA LEU A 94 -22.61 3.87 16.00
C LEU A 94 -22.05 3.21 14.74
N VAL A 95 -22.62 3.53 13.57
CA VAL A 95 -22.21 3.00 12.27
C VAL A 95 -22.02 4.14 11.28
N SER A 96 -20.91 4.15 10.54
CA SER A 96 -20.74 5.07 9.41
C SER A 96 -21.67 4.69 8.26
N ASN A 97 -22.52 5.62 7.80
CA ASN A 97 -23.39 5.38 6.66
C ASN A 97 -22.68 5.53 5.31
N ILE A 98 -21.56 6.26 5.26
CA ILE A 98 -20.75 6.41 4.06
C ILE A 98 -19.84 5.21 3.93
N ARG A 99 -19.87 4.59 2.74
CA ARG A 99 -19.07 3.42 2.36
C ARG A 99 -19.21 2.27 3.38
N PRO A 100 -20.41 1.68 3.53
CA PRO A 100 -20.69 0.64 4.51
C PRO A 100 -19.75 -0.57 4.43
N TYR A 101 -19.21 -0.86 3.23
CA TYR A 101 -18.21 -1.92 3.01
C TYR A 101 -16.91 -1.75 3.81
N PHE A 102 -16.61 -0.58 4.38
CA PHE A 102 -15.49 -0.40 5.31
C PHE A 102 -15.80 -0.87 6.74
N LYS A 103 -17.03 -1.34 7.01
CA LYS A 103 -17.42 -1.97 8.28
C LYS A 103 -17.10 -1.12 9.52
N LYS A 104 -17.29 0.19 9.40
CA LYS A 104 -17.00 1.19 10.45
C LYS A 104 -18.10 1.21 11.50
N VAL A 105 -17.84 0.54 12.63
CA VAL A 105 -18.78 0.41 13.74
C VAL A 105 -18.08 0.59 15.09
N TRP A 106 -18.79 1.16 16.05
CA TRP A 106 -18.28 1.38 17.39
C TRP A 106 -19.39 1.23 18.44
N PHE A 107 -19.04 0.62 19.58
CA PHE A 107 -19.89 0.54 20.76
C PHE A 107 -19.58 1.74 21.66
N ALA A 108 -20.54 2.63 21.85
CA ALA A 108 -20.34 3.86 22.59
C ALA A 108 -20.01 3.55 24.05
N ASP A 109 -18.89 4.09 24.51
CA ASP A 109 -18.39 3.88 25.87
C ASP A 109 -18.47 5.17 26.72
N CYS A 110 -19.01 6.23 26.13
CA CYS A 110 -19.24 7.55 26.69
C CYS A 110 -20.46 8.20 26.02
N ASN A 111 -20.91 9.35 26.53
CA ASN A 111 -21.91 10.19 25.87
C ASN A 111 -21.21 11.20 24.95
N GLY A 112 -21.85 11.59 23.87
CA GLY A 112 -21.25 12.53 22.93
C GLY A 112 -22.15 12.93 21.77
N THR A 113 -21.53 13.45 20.71
CA THR A 113 -22.22 13.90 19.51
C THR A 113 -21.58 13.34 18.25
N CYS A 114 -22.34 13.18 17.17
CA CYS A 114 -21.82 12.64 15.93
C CYS A 114 -22.35 13.36 14.68
N SER A 115 -21.59 13.21 13.59
CA SER A 115 -21.95 13.77 12.28
C SER A 115 -23.23 13.14 11.72
N GLY A 116 -23.95 13.84 10.84
CA GLY A 116 -25.19 13.32 10.23
C GLY A 116 -25.02 12.08 9.33
N ASP A 117 -23.77 11.77 8.96
CA ASP A 117 -23.40 10.57 8.20
C ASP A 117 -23.04 9.38 9.09
N VAL A 118 -23.14 9.52 10.42
CA VAL A 118 -23.05 8.43 11.40
C VAL A 118 -24.46 8.13 11.91
N ILE A 119 -24.85 6.86 11.87
CA ILE A 119 -26.15 6.37 12.33
C ILE A 119 -25.96 5.80 13.73
N VAL A 120 -26.85 6.19 14.64
CA VAL A 120 -26.83 5.77 16.04
C VAL A 120 -28.01 4.83 16.28
N PHE A 121 -27.72 3.57 16.59
CA PHE A 121 -28.70 2.57 16.96
C PHE A 121 -28.74 2.43 18.48
N ARG A 122 -29.91 2.68 19.08
CA ARG A 122 -30.15 2.54 20.51
C ARG A 122 -31.05 1.36 20.78
N ALA A 123 -30.60 0.42 21.60
CA ALA A 123 -31.42 -0.71 22.01
C ALA A 123 -32.65 -0.23 22.79
N ARG A 124 -33.81 -0.83 22.54
CA ARG A 124 -35.05 -0.52 23.29
C ARG A 124 -34.94 -0.97 24.75
N ASN A 125 -34.24 -2.08 24.97
CA ASN A 125 -33.85 -2.54 26.30
C ASN A 125 -32.33 -2.35 26.46
N ALA A 126 -31.92 -1.57 27.46
CA ALA A 126 -30.51 -1.27 27.72
C ALA A 126 -29.66 -2.53 27.96
N SER A 127 -30.23 -3.60 28.54
CA SER A 127 -29.51 -4.86 28.74
C SER A 127 -29.16 -5.58 27.43
N MET A 128 -29.89 -5.29 26.36
CA MET A 128 -29.68 -5.87 25.03
C MET A 128 -28.65 -5.10 24.19
N SER A 129 -28.11 -3.97 24.70
CA SER A 129 -27.17 -3.13 23.93
C SER A 129 -25.91 -3.89 23.44
N PRO A 130 -25.25 -4.72 24.27
CA PRO A 130 -24.10 -5.51 23.81
C PRO A 130 -24.48 -6.55 22.74
N TYR A 131 -25.68 -7.11 22.83
CA TYR A 131 -26.21 -8.05 21.85
C TYR A 131 -26.53 -7.34 20.52
N LEU A 132 -27.22 -6.20 20.56
CA LEU A 132 -27.47 -5.35 19.39
C LEU A 132 -26.17 -5.00 18.68
N TYR A 133 -25.13 -4.63 19.44
CA TYR A 133 -23.82 -4.35 18.90
C TYR A 133 -23.20 -5.57 18.20
N SER A 134 -23.27 -6.77 18.80
CA SER A 134 -22.77 -8.00 18.17
C SER A 134 -23.47 -8.32 16.84
N LEU A 135 -24.78 -8.07 16.74
CA LEU A 135 -25.55 -8.27 15.52
C LEU A 135 -25.17 -7.26 14.43
N ILE A 136 -25.11 -5.97 14.76
CA ILE A 136 -24.75 -4.90 13.80
C ILE A 136 -23.27 -4.99 13.38
N ARG A 137 -22.42 -5.53 14.25
CA ARG A 137 -21.00 -5.73 13.97
C ARG A 137 -20.74 -6.89 13.01
N SER A 138 -21.69 -7.80 12.79
CA SER A 138 -21.50 -8.96 11.91
C SER A 138 -21.23 -8.57 10.46
N ASP A 139 -20.55 -9.43 9.71
CA ASP A 139 -20.33 -9.19 8.28
C ASP A 139 -21.65 -9.26 7.49
N SER A 140 -22.56 -10.14 7.88
CA SER A 140 -23.88 -10.30 7.26
C SER A 140 -24.74 -9.04 7.36
N PHE A 141 -24.61 -8.25 8.43
CA PHE A 141 -25.27 -6.95 8.51
C PHE A 141 -24.73 -5.99 7.43
N PHE A 142 -23.42 -5.86 7.29
CA PHE A 142 -22.82 -4.96 6.29
C PHE A 142 -23.09 -5.40 4.85
N GLU A 143 -23.08 -6.71 4.58
CA GLU A 143 -23.50 -7.28 3.30
C GLU A 143 -24.95 -6.90 2.97
N TYR A 144 -25.85 -7.07 3.94
CA TYR A 144 -27.25 -6.68 3.79
C TYR A 144 -27.43 -5.17 3.55
N VAL A 145 -26.67 -4.33 4.23
CA VAL A 145 -26.66 -2.87 4.00
C VAL A 145 -26.19 -2.53 2.59
N MET A 146 -25.18 -3.24 2.08
CA MET A 146 -24.62 -2.99 0.75
C MET A 146 -25.63 -3.30 -0.37
N LEU A 147 -26.50 -4.31 -0.21
CA LEU A 147 -27.57 -4.62 -1.16
C LEU A 147 -28.50 -3.43 -1.43
N GLY A 148 -28.73 -2.59 -0.42
CA GLY A 148 -29.60 -1.42 -0.50
C GLY A 148 -28.89 -0.10 -0.78
N SER A 149 -27.56 -0.12 -0.88
CA SER A 149 -26.77 1.11 -0.92
C SER A 149 -26.93 1.86 -2.24
N LYS A 150 -26.95 3.19 -2.17
CA LYS A 150 -27.15 4.08 -3.32
C LYS A 150 -25.91 4.95 -3.56
N GLY A 151 -25.56 5.16 -4.83
CA GLY A 151 -24.48 6.03 -5.28
C GLY A 151 -23.21 5.28 -5.72
N THR A 152 -22.63 5.69 -6.85
CA THR A 152 -21.53 4.96 -7.52
C THR A 152 -20.13 5.27 -6.97
N LYS A 153 -19.88 6.49 -6.48
CA LYS A 153 -18.55 6.93 -5.99
C LYS A 153 -18.42 6.93 -4.46
N MET A 154 -19.54 7.10 -3.76
CA MET A 154 -19.63 7.09 -2.30
C MET A 154 -20.96 6.44 -1.92
N PRO A 155 -21.06 5.10 -1.96
CA PRO A 155 -22.29 4.41 -1.64
C PRO A 155 -22.69 4.74 -0.21
N ARG A 156 -23.96 5.11 -0.03
CA ARG A 156 -24.58 5.36 1.28
C ARG A 156 -25.62 4.28 1.52
N GLY A 157 -25.64 3.71 2.72
CA GLY A 157 -26.65 2.73 3.09
C GLY A 157 -28.04 3.35 3.21
N ASP A 158 -29.07 2.57 2.87
CA ASP A 158 -30.47 2.98 3.04
C ASP A 158 -30.90 2.74 4.49
N LYS A 159 -31.17 3.83 5.21
CA LYS A 159 -31.54 3.80 6.65
C LYS A 159 -32.81 3.00 6.90
N LYS A 160 -33.78 3.03 5.98
CA LYS A 160 -35.03 2.27 6.15
C LYS A 160 -34.77 0.78 6.00
N GLN A 161 -33.96 0.40 5.01
CA GLN A 161 -33.57 -0.99 4.83
C GLN A 161 -32.74 -1.52 6.02
N MET A 162 -31.82 -0.72 6.58
CA MET A 162 -31.07 -1.14 7.77
C MET A 162 -31.98 -1.62 8.90
N MET A 163 -33.11 -0.92 9.12
CA MET A 163 -34.08 -1.25 10.17
C MET A 163 -34.89 -2.53 9.86
N THR A 164 -34.90 -3.00 8.60
CA THR A 164 -35.55 -4.25 8.19
C THR A 164 -34.61 -5.46 8.21
N TYR A 165 -33.35 -5.30 8.63
CA TYR A 165 -32.40 -6.40 8.73
C TYR A 165 -32.95 -7.51 9.64
N PRO A 166 -33.00 -8.78 9.18
CA PRO A 166 -33.54 -9.88 9.97
C PRO A 166 -32.61 -10.22 11.14
N VAL A 167 -33.13 -10.16 12.35
CA VAL A 167 -32.42 -10.46 13.59
C VAL A 167 -33.23 -11.37 14.50
N VAL A 168 -32.56 -12.07 15.39
CA VAL A 168 -33.24 -12.90 16.40
C VAL A 168 -33.71 -11.99 17.54
N ALA A 169 -35.00 -12.05 17.86
CA ALA A 169 -35.64 -11.13 18.82
C ALA A 169 -35.17 -11.29 20.28
N SER A 170 -34.65 -12.47 20.64
CA SER A 170 -34.31 -12.80 22.02
C SER A 170 -33.03 -13.62 22.07
N CYS A 171 -32.15 -13.28 23.00
CA CYS A 171 -30.93 -14.01 23.29
C CYS A 171 -31.11 -14.77 24.61
N ALA A 172 -30.65 -16.03 24.69
CA ALA A 172 -30.65 -16.76 25.96
C ALA A 172 -29.85 -15.98 27.01
N GLN A 173 -30.30 -15.99 28.27
CA GLN A 173 -29.68 -15.20 29.34
C GLN A 173 -28.18 -15.48 29.50
N ALA A 174 -27.77 -16.74 29.36
CA ALA A 174 -26.37 -17.15 29.43
C ALA A 174 -25.53 -16.57 28.27
N ASP A 175 -26.07 -16.60 27.05
CA ASP A 175 -25.40 -16.03 25.87
C ASP A 175 -25.34 -14.50 25.96
N LEU A 176 -26.40 -13.86 26.44
CA LEU A 176 -26.42 -12.41 26.68
C LEU A 176 -25.35 -12.00 27.70
N GLN A 177 -25.18 -12.76 28.78
CA GLN A 177 -24.13 -12.54 29.77
C GLN A 177 -22.74 -12.68 29.16
N LEU A 178 -22.51 -13.71 28.35
CA LEU A 178 -21.23 -13.96 27.69
C LEU A 178 -20.91 -12.87 26.65
N ILE A 179 -21.88 -12.50 25.82
CA ILE A 179 -21.73 -11.40 24.84
C ILE A 179 -21.45 -10.08 25.56
N THR A 180 -22.17 -9.78 26.64
CA THR A 180 -21.94 -8.59 27.47
C THR A 180 -20.50 -8.56 27.99
N PHE A 181 -20.02 -9.69 28.53
CA PHE A 181 -18.65 -9.83 28.98
C PHE A 181 -17.65 -9.57 27.84
N CYS A 182 -17.82 -10.21 26.70
CA CYS A 182 -16.92 -10.07 25.55
C CYS A 182 -16.87 -8.63 25.02
N VAL A 183 -18.02 -7.97 24.84
CA VAL A 183 -18.10 -6.57 24.38
C VAL A 183 -17.43 -5.61 25.37
N HIS A 184 -17.60 -5.85 26.68
CA HIS A 184 -16.94 -5.05 27.70
C HIS A 184 -15.41 -5.24 27.66
N GLN A 185 -14.92 -6.47 27.53
CA GLN A 185 -13.49 -6.74 27.38
C GLN A 185 -12.90 -6.12 26.11
N LEU A 186 -13.60 -6.20 24.97
CA LEU A 186 -13.20 -5.54 23.73
C LEU A 186 -12.99 -4.04 23.93
N THR A 187 -13.96 -3.38 24.58
CA THR A 187 -13.92 -1.94 24.84
C THR A 187 -12.77 -1.58 25.79
N LYS A 188 -12.58 -2.37 26.86
CA LYS A 188 -11.50 -2.18 27.83
C LYS A 188 -10.12 -2.33 27.19
N ASN A 189 -9.90 -3.41 26.42
CA ASN A 189 -8.63 -3.68 25.75
C ASN A 189 -8.30 -2.64 24.67
N ALA A 190 -9.33 -2.11 23.99
CA ALA A 190 -9.17 -1.03 23.02
C ALA A 190 -8.68 0.26 23.69
N ARG A 191 -9.29 0.65 24.83
CA ARG A 191 -8.83 1.81 25.63
C ARG A 191 -7.39 1.63 26.12
N GLU A 192 -7.08 0.46 26.65
CA GLU A 192 -5.73 0.14 27.13
C GLU A 192 -4.72 0.21 25.98
N SER A 193 -5.08 -0.28 24.80
CA SER A 193 -4.21 -0.20 23.62
C SER A 193 -3.94 1.23 23.18
N VAL A 194 -4.93 2.13 23.25
CA VAL A 194 -4.73 3.56 22.99
C VAL A 194 -3.78 4.17 24.04
N MET A 195 -4.05 3.94 25.32
CA MET A 195 -3.21 4.44 26.42
C MET A 195 -1.76 3.95 26.32
N LEU A 196 -1.55 2.68 26.00
CA LEU A 196 -0.22 2.09 25.81
C LEU A 196 0.50 2.70 24.60
N ASN A 197 -0.21 2.99 23.51
CA ASN A 197 0.37 3.66 22.35
C ASN A 197 0.76 5.12 22.68
N GLU A 198 -0.09 5.87 23.38
CA GLU A 198 0.22 7.24 23.81
C GLU A 198 1.40 7.28 24.77
N LEU A 199 1.43 6.35 25.74
CA LEU A 199 2.55 6.23 26.68
C LEU A 199 3.84 5.89 25.94
N ARG A 200 3.81 4.94 24.99
CA ARG A 200 4.96 4.63 24.12
C ARG A 200 5.43 5.87 23.38
N ASP A 201 4.53 6.59 22.72
CA ASP A 201 4.87 7.72 21.86
C ASP A 201 5.39 8.92 22.66
N SER A 202 4.97 9.06 23.93
CA SER A 202 5.50 10.05 24.89
C SER A 202 6.87 9.67 25.48
N LEU A 203 7.08 8.39 25.78
CA LEU A 203 8.32 7.91 26.42
C LEU A 203 9.45 7.69 25.42
N LEU A 204 9.16 7.27 24.19
CA LEU A 204 10.18 6.91 23.20
C LEU A 204 11.15 8.07 22.89
N PRO A 205 10.71 9.32 22.69
CA PRO A 205 11.62 10.45 22.47
C PRO A 205 12.50 10.76 23.69
N LYS A 206 11.97 10.61 24.91
CA LYS A 206 12.70 10.83 26.17
C LYS A 206 13.75 9.74 26.45
N LEU A 207 13.46 8.51 26.02
CA LEU A 207 14.41 7.41 26.03
C LEU A 207 15.51 7.59 24.96
N MET A 208 15.15 8.08 23.77
CA MET A 208 16.10 8.31 22.67
C MET A 208 17.03 9.50 22.91
N SER A 209 16.56 10.53 23.62
CA SER A 209 17.36 11.70 24.01
C SER A 209 18.25 11.46 25.23
N GLY A 210 18.03 10.34 25.95
CA GLY A 210 18.77 10.02 27.17
C GLY A 210 18.29 10.75 28.42
N GLU A 211 17.17 11.49 28.34
CA GLU A 211 16.52 12.14 29.50
C GLU A 211 16.01 11.11 30.53
N ILE A 212 15.66 9.91 30.08
CA ILE A 212 15.22 8.81 30.96
C ILE A 212 16.26 7.68 30.89
N ASP A 213 16.97 7.46 32.00
CA ASP A 213 17.90 6.34 32.17
C ASP A 213 17.16 5.11 32.72
N VAL A 214 17.03 4.09 31.88
CA VAL A 214 16.40 2.80 32.21
C VAL A 214 17.41 1.69 32.51
N SER A 215 18.70 2.02 32.68
CA SER A 215 19.75 1.05 32.99
C SER A 215 19.54 0.27 34.29
N LYS A 216 18.68 0.79 35.19
CA LYS A 216 18.34 0.19 36.49
C LYS A 216 16.92 -0.38 36.57
N VAL A 217 16.16 -0.37 35.48
CA VAL A 217 14.80 -0.90 35.46
C VAL A 217 14.86 -2.39 35.15
N GLU A 218 14.53 -3.24 36.14
CA GLU A 218 14.31 -4.66 35.90
C GLU A 218 13.08 -4.85 35.01
N VAL A 219 13.31 -5.20 33.75
CA VAL A 219 12.23 -5.58 32.82
C VAL A 219 11.84 -7.03 33.14
N PRO A 220 10.55 -7.34 33.40
CA PRO A 220 10.12 -8.71 33.66
C PRO A 220 10.56 -9.66 32.53
N THR A 221 11.14 -10.80 32.90
CA THR A 221 11.69 -11.82 31.98
C THR A 221 10.64 -12.49 31.09
N GLN A 222 9.35 -12.30 31.39
CA GLN A 222 8.22 -12.69 30.54
C GLN A 222 7.14 -11.60 30.55
N PRO A 223 6.88 -10.93 29.41
CA PRO A 223 5.68 -10.13 29.27
C PRO A 223 4.45 -11.01 29.49
N ASN A 224 3.49 -10.56 30.31
CA ASN A 224 2.13 -11.11 30.39
C ASN A 224 1.94 -12.51 31.02
N SER A 225 2.70 -12.85 32.06
CA SER A 225 2.45 -14.04 32.91
C SER A 225 1.04 -14.07 33.54
N HIS A 226 0.42 -12.91 33.74
CA HIS A 226 -0.94 -12.76 34.28
C HIS A 226 -2.04 -13.13 33.26
N LEU A 227 -1.77 -13.05 31.94
CA LEU A 227 -2.75 -13.41 30.91
C LEU A 227 -2.93 -14.94 30.76
N ARG A 228 -1.96 -15.75 31.21
CA ARG A 228 -2.10 -17.23 31.28
C ARG A 228 -3.26 -17.68 32.17
N ARG A 229 -3.67 -16.85 33.15
CA ARG A 229 -4.80 -17.15 34.04
C ARG A 229 -6.16 -17.16 33.32
N PHE A 230 -6.26 -16.61 32.12
CA PHE A 230 -7.49 -16.62 31.31
C PHE A 230 -7.59 -17.80 30.33
N HIS A 231 -6.51 -18.58 30.16
CA HIS A 231 -6.50 -19.80 29.34
C HIS A 231 -7.52 -20.87 29.77
N PRO A 232 -7.76 -21.12 31.08
CA PRO A 232 -8.75 -22.10 31.53
C PRO A 232 -10.20 -21.70 31.21
N ILE A 233 -10.50 -20.39 31.17
CA ILE A 233 -11.85 -19.88 30.87
C ILE A 233 -12.25 -20.23 29.43
N LEU A 234 -11.29 -20.19 28.50
CA LEU A 234 -11.49 -20.55 27.08
C LEU A 234 -11.68 -22.06 26.84
N GLN A 235 -11.29 -22.92 27.79
CA GLN A 235 -11.44 -24.39 27.68
C GLN A 235 -12.73 -24.92 28.32
N SER A 236 -13.48 -24.08 29.03
CA SER A 236 -14.63 -24.50 29.87
C SER A 236 -16.01 -24.39 29.21
N VAL A 237 -16.09 -24.03 27.92
CA VAL A 237 -17.38 -24.00 27.20
C VAL A 237 -17.79 -25.45 26.88
N PRO A 238 -18.97 -25.93 27.33
CA PRO A 238 -19.38 -27.32 27.12
C PRO A 238 -19.71 -27.57 25.66
N THR A 239 -18.91 -28.42 25.00
CA THR A 239 -19.14 -28.84 23.60
C THR A 239 -19.97 -30.11 23.57
N THR A 240 -21.27 -30.02 23.80
CA THR A 240 -22.21 -31.09 23.48
C THR A 240 -22.95 -30.75 22.19
N MET A 241 -22.40 -31.13 21.02
CA MET A 241 -23.15 -31.16 19.77
C MET A 241 -22.73 -32.35 18.90
N LYS A 242 -23.69 -33.23 18.60
CA LYS A 242 -23.61 -34.56 17.98
C LYS A 242 -23.14 -34.61 16.50
N GLY A 243 -22.40 -33.61 16.00
CA GLY A 243 -21.82 -33.60 14.64
C GLY A 243 -20.30 -33.66 14.60
N THR A 244 -19.64 -33.63 15.76
CA THR A 244 -18.22 -33.24 15.89
C THR A 244 -17.22 -34.38 15.89
N THR A 245 -17.57 -35.66 15.86
CA THR A 245 -16.56 -36.72 16.05
C THR A 245 -15.50 -36.72 14.94
N MET A 246 -15.89 -36.56 13.66
CA MET A 246 -14.92 -36.52 12.55
C MET A 246 -14.09 -35.23 12.53
N GLU A 247 -14.72 -34.06 12.62
CA GLU A 247 -13.98 -32.78 12.63
C GLU A 247 -13.08 -32.64 13.87
N THR A 248 -13.51 -33.18 15.02
CA THR A 248 -12.68 -33.20 16.24
C THR A 248 -11.48 -34.12 16.07
N ILE A 249 -11.64 -35.27 15.43
CA ILE A 249 -10.52 -36.18 15.12
C ILE A 249 -9.56 -35.52 14.12
N ILE A 250 -10.07 -34.91 13.05
CA ILE A 250 -9.26 -34.18 12.06
C ILE A 250 -8.50 -33.05 12.75
N ASN A 251 -9.17 -32.23 13.55
CA ASN A 251 -8.54 -31.11 14.25
C ASN A 251 -7.55 -31.56 15.34
N ALA A 252 -7.79 -32.71 15.99
CA ALA A 252 -6.85 -33.29 16.95
C ALA A 252 -5.57 -33.80 16.26
N VAL A 253 -5.71 -34.51 15.13
CA VAL A 253 -4.56 -34.96 14.32
C VAL A 253 -3.79 -33.77 13.76
N LEU A 254 -4.49 -32.74 13.27
CA LEU A 254 -3.85 -31.49 12.82
C LEU A 254 -3.09 -30.82 13.97
N ALA A 255 -3.71 -30.61 15.14
CA ALA A 255 -3.02 -30.00 16.28
C ALA A 255 -1.76 -30.78 16.72
N GLN A 256 -1.81 -32.11 16.71
CA GLN A 256 -0.65 -32.96 17.04
C GLN A 256 0.46 -32.88 16.00
N MET A 257 0.11 -32.74 14.72
CA MET A 257 1.08 -32.68 13.62
C MET A 257 1.66 -31.27 13.40
N GLN A 258 1.03 -30.22 13.94
CA GLN A 258 1.44 -28.83 13.79
C GLN A 258 2.93 -28.53 14.13
N PRO A 259 3.54 -29.15 15.16
CA PRO A 259 4.95 -28.93 15.47
C PRO A 259 5.92 -29.59 14.48
N PHE A 260 5.44 -30.59 13.73
CA PHE A 260 6.27 -31.48 12.91
C PHE A 260 6.19 -31.20 11.41
N LEU A 261 5.21 -30.40 10.97
CA LEU A 261 4.93 -30.12 9.57
C LEU A 261 5.12 -28.64 9.24
N ASP A 262 5.64 -28.36 8.05
CA ASP A 262 5.60 -27.02 7.50
C ASP A 262 4.17 -26.61 7.11
N GLY A 263 3.95 -25.30 6.89
CA GLY A 263 2.60 -24.78 6.62
C GLY A 263 1.94 -25.34 5.36
N PHE A 264 2.71 -25.83 4.38
CA PHE A 264 2.20 -26.45 3.17
C PHE A 264 1.80 -27.91 3.45
N GLN A 265 2.68 -28.68 4.09
CA GLN A 265 2.43 -30.06 4.53
C GLN A 265 1.21 -30.13 5.46
N PHE A 266 1.06 -29.15 6.35
CA PHE A 266 -0.07 -29.04 7.27
C PHE A 266 -1.41 -28.85 6.56
N LYS A 267 -1.45 -27.98 5.53
CA LYS A 267 -2.65 -27.75 4.71
C LYS A 267 -2.97 -28.97 3.85
N GLN A 268 -1.97 -29.64 3.29
CA GLN A 268 -2.17 -30.86 2.50
C GLN A 268 -2.66 -32.03 3.37
N LEU A 269 -2.16 -32.15 4.61
CA LEU A 269 -2.68 -33.08 5.59
C LEU A 269 -4.15 -32.78 5.91
N ALA A 270 -4.52 -31.51 6.13
CA ALA A 270 -5.90 -31.12 6.42
C ALA A 270 -6.86 -31.48 5.28
N VAL A 271 -6.46 -31.22 4.02
CA VAL A 271 -7.25 -31.57 2.84
C VAL A 271 -7.36 -33.08 2.66
N SER A 272 -6.26 -33.81 2.88
CA SER A 272 -6.23 -35.27 2.73
C SER A 272 -7.05 -35.98 3.79
N LEU A 273 -7.01 -35.49 5.05
CA LEU A 273 -7.82 -35.99 6.14
C LEU A 273 -9.31 -35.75 5.89
N LYS A 274 -9.70 -34.54 5.47
CA LYS A 274 -11.10 -34.26 5.12
C LYS A 274 -11.61 -35.16 4.00
N ALA A 275 -10.87 -35.30 2.91
CA ALA A 275 -11.24 -36.17 1.79
C ALA A 275 -11.34 -37.66 2.19
N ALA A 276 -10.43 -38.15 3.04
CA ALA A 276 -10.42 -39.54 3.49
C ALA A 276 -11.60 -39.87 4.42
N PHE A 277 -12.07 -38.91 5.22
CA PHE A 277 -13.20 -39.11 6.14
C PHE A 277 -14.56 -38.80 5.50
N GLU A 278 -14.62 -37.98 4.46
CA GLU A 278 -15.87 -37.60 3.78
C GLU A 278 -16.24 -38.50 2.59
N ASN A 279 -15.43 -39.52 2.24
CA ASN A 279 -15.60 -40.35 1.03
C ASN A 279 -15.77 -39.53 -0.26
N ALA A 280 -15.25 -38.30 -0.28
CA ALA A 280 -15.26 -37.45 -1.46
C ALA A 280 -14.06 -37.82 -2.34
N GLU A 281 -14.28 -38.01 -3.63
CA GLU A 281 -13.19 -38.13 -4.61
C GLU A 281 -12.21 -36.98 -4.41
N ARG A 282 -10.90 -37.28 -4.42
CA ARG A 282 -9.85 -36.27 -4.32
C ARG A 282 -10.22 -35.11 -5.24
N PRO A 283 -10.32 -33.86 -4.76
CA PRO A 283 -10.52 -32.74 -5.65
C PRO A 283 -9.41 -32.81 -6.70
N PRO A 284 -9.75 -32.72 -8.00
CA PRO A 284 -8.78 -32.89 -9.07
C PRO A 284 -7.61 -31.97 -8.76
N GLN A 285 -6.39 -32.50 -8.84
CA GLN A 285 -5.18 -31.68 -8.91
C GLN A 285 -5.44 -30.68 -10.01
N GLN A 286 -5.83 -29.47 -9.63
CA GLN A 286 -6.19 -28.44 -10.56
C GLN A 286 -4.95 -28.24 -11.41
N ASP A 287 -5.05 -28.63 -12.67
CA ASP A 287 -3.97 -28.60 -13.63
C ASP A 287 -3.47 -27.15 -13.64
N ARG A 288 -2.35 -26.93 -12.95
CA ARG A 288 -1.88 -25.60 -12.56
C ARG A 288 -1.31 -24.99 -13.81
N GLY A 289 -2.17 -24.38 -14.63
CA GLY A 289 -1.75 -23.47 -15.69
C GLY A 289 -0.64 -22.60 -15.13
N ASP A 290 0.46 -22.49 -15.88
CA ASP A 290 1.70 -21.87 -15.43
C ASP A 290 1.41 -20.55 -14.71
N LEU A 291 1.54 -20.54 -13.37
CA LEU A 291 1.22 -19.39 -12.52
C LEU A 291 2.02 -18.14 -12.95
N LEU A 292 3.17 -18.36 -13.58
CA LEU A 292 3.94 -17.30 -14.21
C LEU A 292 3.18 -16.66 -15.37
N GLU A 293 2.58 -17.44 -16.28
CA GLU A 293 1.81 -16.92 -17.42
C GLU A 293 0.58 -16.14 -16.96
N LEU A 294 -0.14 -16.63 -15.95
CA LEU A 294 -1.28 -15.92 -15.38
C LEU A 294 -0.87 -14.57 -14.79
N PHE A 295 0.24 -14.54 -14.04
CA PHE A 295 0.80 -13.31 -13.50
C PHE A 295 1.24 -12.34 -14.62
N LEU A 296 1.92 -12.82 -15.65
CA LEU A 296 2.39 -11.99 -16.75
C LEU A 296 1.22 -11.40 -17.56
N THR A 297 0.16 -12.19 -17.77
CA THR A 297 -1.10 -11.74 -18.37
C THR A 297 -1.75 -10.64 -17.53
N ALA A 298 -1.84 -10.83 -16.20
CA ALA A 298 -2.36 -9.80 -15.30
C ALA A 298 -1.53 -8.50 -15.39
N LYS A 299 -0.19 -8.61 -15.45
CA LYS A 299 0.69 -7.43 -15.60
C LYS A 299 0.53 -6.74 -16.96
N GLU A 300 0.27 -7.48 -18.02
CA GLU A 300 -0.06 -6.92 -19.32
C GLU A 300 -1.36 -6.09 -19.27
N VAL A 301 -2.40 -6.62 -18.63
CA VAL A 301 -3.68 -5.91 -18.42
C VAL A 301 -3.51 -4.67 -17.55
N GLU A 302 -2.63 -4.70 -16.54
CA GLU A 302 -2.26 -3.52 -15.73
C GLU A 302 -1.49 -2.44 -16.53
N GLY A 303 -1.12 -2.71 -17.78
CA GLY A 303 -0.42 -1.76 -18.65
C GLY A 303 1.10 -1.74 -18.45
N CYS A 304 1.69 -2.84 -17.98
CA CYS A 304 3.14 -3.01 -18.00
C CYS A 304 3.66 -3.07 -19.44
N SER A 305 4.83 -2.47 -19.70
CA SER A 305 5.43 -2.53 -21.03
C SER A 305 5.92 -3.95 -21.36
N PRO A 306 5.98 -4.34 -22.65
CA PRO A 306 6.51 -5.65 -23.05
C PRO A 306 7.92 -5.95 -22.51
N LYS A 307 8.75 -4.91 -22.40
CA LYS A 307 10.09 -5.01 -21.79
C LYS A 307 10.03 -5.34 -20.29
N THR A 308 9.05 -4.78 -19.57
CA THR A 308 8.83 -5.08 -18.15
C THR A 308 8.37 -6.51 -17.98
N ILE A 309 7.44 -6.98 -18.82
CA ILE A 309 6.94 -8.36 -18.81
C ILE A 309 8.09 -9.35 -19.08
N ALA A 310 8.89 -9.12 -20.12
CA ALA A 310 10.07 -9.95 -20.42
C ALA A 310 11.09 -9.96 -19.27
N TYR A 311 11.28 -8.82 -18.60
CA TYR A 311 12.17 -8.74 -17.44
C TYR A 311 11.62 -9.49 -16.22
N TYR A 312 10.31 -9.44 -16.00
CA TYR A 312 9.65 -10.20 -14.94
C TYR A 312 9.77 -11.70 -15.19
N ARG A 313 9.45 -12.14 -16.41
CA ARG A 313 9.59 -13.52 -16.89
C ARG A 313 10.98 -14.07 -16.63
N THR A 314 12.01 -13.46 -17.22
CA THR A 314 13.40 -13.94 -17.11
C THR A 314 13.89 -13.96 -15.66
N THR A 315 13.48 -12.99 -14.83
CA THR A 315 13.85 -12.94 -13.41
C THR A 315 13.20 -14.07 -12.61
N LEU A 316 11.91 -14.34 -12.83
CA LEU A 316 11.15 -15.36 -12.10
C LEU A 316 11.50 -16.78 -12.59
N GLU A 317 11.76 -16.96 -13.88
CA GLU A 317 12.26 -18.22 -14.44
C GLU A 317 13.62 -18.58 -13.85
N HIS A 318 14.55 -17.62 -13.78
CA HIS A 318 15.87 -17.85 -13.18
C HIS A 318 15.77 -18.19 -11.68
N MET A 319 14.88 -17.52 -10.95
CA MET A 319 14.59 -17.85 -9.55
C MET A 319 14.08 -19.28 -9.41
N THR A 320 13.09 -19.65 -10.21
CA THR A 320 12.44 -20.97 -10.16
C THR A 320 13.42 -22.09 -10.53
N ALA A 321 14.24 -21.88 -11.56
CA ALA A 321 15.29 -22.80 -11.95
C ALA A 321 16.34 -22.99 -10.84
N THR A 322 16.64 -21.94 -10.07
CA THR A 322 17.65 -22.00 -9.00
C THR A 322 17.11 -22.63 -7.71
N ILE A 323 15.89 -22.28 -7.31
CA ILE A 323 15.27 -22.76 -6.05
C ILE A 323 14.71 -24.18 -6.24
N ALA A 324 14.30 -24.54 -7.45
CA ALA A 324 13.77 -25.86 -7.81
C ALA A 324 12.60 -26.33 -6.92
N LYS A 325 11.73 -25.38 -6.50
CA LYS A 325 10.51 -25.65 -5.74
C LYS A 325 9.30 -25.00 -6.43
N PRO A 326 8.09 -25.56 -6.31
CA PRO A 326 6.86 -24.89 -6.71
C PRO A 326 6.68 -23.55 -5.97
N TYR A 327 6.15 -22.53 -6.65
CA TYR A 327 5.91 -21.21 -6.05
C TYR A 327 5.12 -21.27 -4.73
N THR A 328 4.13 -22.17 -4.63
CA THR A 328 3.29 -22.35 -3.44
C THR A 328 4.03 -22.94 -2.24
N GLN A 329 5.25 -23.45 -2.43
CA GLN A 329 6.08 -24.09 -1.39
C GLN A 329 7.33 -23.28 -1.04
N MET A 330 7.60 -22.17 -1.74
CA MET A 330 8.79 -21.36 -1.47
C MET A 330 8.66 -20.61 -0.13
N THR A 331 9.69 -20.72 0.70
CA THR A 331 9.74 -20.06 2.02
C THR A 331 10.53 -18.75 1.98
N SER A 332 10.43 -17.95 3.04
CA SER A 332 11.27 -16.74 3.18
C SER A 332 12.78 -17.05 3.19
N GLU A 333 13.17 -18.25 3.64
CA GLU A 333 14.59 -18.63 3.70
C GLU A 333 15.12 -18.97 2.30
N ASP A 334 14.36 -19.73 1.52
CA ASP A 334 14.70 -20.04 0.12
C ASP A 334 14.96 -18.77 -0.71
N LEU A 335 14.12 -17.75 -0.51
CA LEU A 335 14.26 -16.47 -1.19
C LEU A 335 15.46 -15.65 -0.70
N ARG A 336 15.79 -15.71 0.59
CA ARG A 336 17.00 -15.05 1.13
C ARG A 336 18.27 -15.70 0.59
N ASP A 337 18.31 -17.03 0.60
CA ASP A 337 19.44 -17.81 0.09
C ASP A 337 19.63 -17.56 -1.40
N TYR A 338 18.55 -17.52 -2.17
CA TYR A 338 18.61 -17.16 -3.57
C TYR A 338 19.16 -15.74 -3.79
N LEU A 339 18.64 -14.73 -3.08
CA LEU A 339 19.11 -13.34 -3.24
C LEU A 339 20.58 -13.18 -2.86
N ASN A 340 21.04 -13.88 -1.80
CA ASN A 340 22.43 -13.87 -1.36
C ASN A 340 23.34 -14.60 -2.37
N GLY A 341 22.93 -15.79 -2.81
CA GLY A 341 23.65 -16.57 -3.82
C GLY A 341 23.72 -15.87 -5.18
N TYR A 342 22.66 -15.15 -5.58
CA TYR A 342 22.62 -14.39 -6.82
C TYR A 342 23.66 -13.28 -6.83
N GLY A 343 23.77 -12.53 -5.73
CA GLY A 343 24.79 -11.47 -5.56
C GLY A 343 26.20 -11.99 -5.74
N SER A 344 26.52 -13.11 -5.07
CA SER A 344 27.86 -13.71 -5.08
C SER A 344 28.22 -14.36 -6.42
N ARG A 345 27.30 -15.11 -7.05
CA ARG A 345 27.56 -15.85 -8.30
C ARG A 345 27.65 -14.96 -9.54
N HIS A 346 26.85 -13.88 -9.58
CA HIS A 346 26.74 -13.01 -10.77
C HIS A 346 27.47 -11.68 -10.62
N GLY A 347 28.15 -11.43 -9.49
CA GLY A 347 28.76 -10.14 -9.20
C GLY A 347 27.75 -8.98 -9.20
N ALA A 348 26.49 -9.27 -8.83
CA ALA A 348 25.40 -8.32 -8.97
C ALA A 348 25.43 -7.28 -7.84
N GLY A 349 25.37 -5.99 -8.21
CA GLY A 349 25.32 -4.90 -7.23
C GLY A 349 24.02 -4.90 -6.41
N LYS A 350 24.06 -4.27 -5.22
CA LYS A 350 22.91 -4.17 -4.28
C LYS A 350 21.61 -3.66 -4.92
N VAL A 351 21.71 -2.77 -5.91
CA VAL A 351 20.56 -2.25 -6.67
C VAL A 351 19.89 -3.35 -7.50
N THR A 352 20.68 -4.20 -8.16
CA THR A 352 20.17 -5.33 -8.94
C THR A 352 19.46 -6.33 -8.04
N ILE A 353 20.05 -6.65 -6.88
CA ILE A 353 19.44 -7.56 -5.91
C ILE A 353 18.12 -6.97 -5.37
N ASP A 354 18.08 -5.67 -5.06
CA ASP A 354 16.82 -5.03 -4.62
C ASP A 354 15.77 -5.01 -5.73
N ASN A 355 16.15 -4.86 -6.99
CA ASN A 355 15.22 -4.97 -8.12
C ASN A 355 14.64 -6.38 -8.26
N ILE A 356 15.46 -7.42 -8.13
CA ILE A 356 15.00 -8.81 -8.12
C ILE A 356 14.03 -9.05 -6.96
N ARG A 357 14.38 -8.59 -5.75
CA ARG A 357 13.49 -8.64 -4.58
C ARG A 357 12.16 -7.92 -4.83
N ARG A 358 12.16 -6.78 -5.54
CA ARG A 358 10.92 -6.06 -5.91
C ARG A 358 10.05 -6.85 -6.87
N ILE A 359 10.64 -7.56 -7.83
CA ILE A 359 9.91 -8.42 -8.76
C ILE A 359 9.28 -9.58 -7.99
N MET A 360 10.07 -10.25 -7.13
CA MET A 360 9.55 -11.30 -6.25
C MET A 360 8.40 -10.78 -5.38
N SER A 361 8.54 -9.59 -4.79
CA SER A 361 7.48 -8.98 -3.99
C SER A 361 6.23 -8.76 -4.83
N SER A 362 6.35 -8.28 -6.06
CA SER A 362 5.20 -8.09 -6.95
C SER A 362 4.51 -9.41 -7.31
N PHE A 363 5.28 -10.47 -7.53
CA PHE A 363 4.76 -11.79 -7.90
C PHE A 363 4.09 -12.49 -6.73
N PHE A 364 4.77 -12.58 -5.58
CA PHE A 364 4.22 -13.25 -4.40
C PHE A 364 3.11 -12.48 -3.70
N SER A 365 3.05 -11.15 -3.85
CA SER A 365 1.86 -10.39 -3.45
C SER A 365 0.67 -10.70 -4.35
N TRP A 366 0.86 -10.79 -5.67
CA TRP A 366 -0.21 -11.22 -6.58
C TRP A 366 -0.70 -12.64 -6.26
N LEU A 367 0.21 -13.57 -5.97
CA LEU A 367 -0.18 -14.92 -5.51
C LEU A 367 -0.96 -14.91 -4.18
N GLU A 368 -0.69 -13.94 -3.30
CA GLU A 368 -1.42 -13.78 -2.03
C GLU A 368 -2.80 -13.16 -2.26
N ASP A 369 -2.88 -12.16 -3.14
CA ASP A 369 -4.13 -11.45 -3.47
C ASP A 369 -5.12 -12.34 -4.26
N GLU A 370 -4.62 -13.29 -5.05
CA GLU A 370 -5.42 -14.29 -5.81
C GLU A 370 -5.59 -15.62 -5.05
N ASP A 371 -5.30 -15.64 -3.74
CA ASP A 371 -5.47 -16.80 -2.84
C ASP A 371 -4.66 -18.08 -3.19
N TYR A 372 -3.68 -18.00 -4.10
CA TYR A 372 -2.77 -19.12 -4.41
C TYR A 372 -1.81 -19.42 -3.24
N VAL A 373 -1.45 -18.42 -2.43
CA VAL A 373 -0.67 -18.58 -1.20
C VAL A 373 -1.32 -17.82 -0.04
N VAL A 374 -1.24 -18.37 1.18
CA VAL A 374 -1.87 -17.75 2.36
C VAL A 374 -1.14 -16.47 2.80
N LYS A 375 0.18 -16.42 2.63
CA LYS A 375 1.03 -15.27 2.98
C LYS A 375 2.22 -15.22 2.04
N SER A 376 2.54 -14.04 1.52
CA SER A 376 3.73 -13.86 0.69
C SER A 376 5.03 -14.12 1.48
N PRO A 377 5.92 -15.04 1.00
CA PRO A 377 7.21 -15.31 1.64
C PRO A 377 8.17 -14.12 1.60
N VAL A 378 7.90 -13.11 0.75
CA VAL A 378 8.72 -11.90 0.61
C VAL A 378 8.43 -10.88 1.71
N ARG A 379 7.29 -10.95 2.42
CA ARG A 379 6.93 -9.99 3.49
C ARG A 379 8.01 -9.82 4.56
N ARG A 380 8.79 -10.87 4.84
CA ARG A 380 9.88 -10.87 5.86
C ARG A 380 11.24 -10.47 5.31
N ILE A 381 11.33 -10.10 4.02
CA ILE A 381 12.57 -9.71 3.35
C ILE A 381 12.59 -8.19 3.21
N HIS A 382 13.34 -7.55 4.11
CA HIS A 382 13.48 -6.10 4.15
C HIS A 382 14.21 -5.57 2.91
N ARG A 383 13.92 -4.31 2.56
CA ARG A 383 14.58 -3.59 1.46
C ARG A 383 16.09 -3.55 1.67
N ILE A 384 16.85 -3.81 0.60
CA ILE A 384 18.31 -3.75 0.64
C ILE A 384 18.74 -2.29 0.63
N LYS A 385 19.34 -1.82 1.72
CA LYS A 385 19.87 -0.46 1.82
C LYS A 385 21.06 -0.31 0.87
N THR A 386 20.95 0.64 -0.04
CA THR A 386 22.04 1.03 -0.94
C THR A 386 22.43 2.46 -0.61
N ALA A 387 23.73 2.75 -0.53
CA ALA A 387 24.22 4.10 -0.34
C ALA A 387 23.77 4.98 -1.51
N GLN A 388 23.23 6.16 -1.20
CA GLN A 388 22.91 7.15 -2.23
C GLN A 388 24.21 7.81 -2.67
N VAL A 389 24.70 7.43 -3.85
CA VAL A 389 25.86 8.10 -4.46
C VAL A 389 25.36 9.34 -5.20
N THR A 390 25.94 10.50 -4.88
CA THR A 390 25.75 11.73 -5.65
C THR A 390 26.26 11.49 -7.07
N LYS A 391 25.35 11.36 -8.04
CA LYS A 391 25.77 11.15 -9.44
C LYS A 391 26.18 12.48 -10.07
N GLU A 392 27.21 12.43 -10.91
CA GLU A 392 27.75 13.61 -11.58
C GLU A 392 26.75 14.24 -12.58
N VAL A 393 26.88 15.55 -12.76
CA VAL A 393 26.20 16.35 -13.80
C VAL A 393 27.21 16.77 -14.88
N LEU A 394 26.75 17.40 -15.96
CA LEU A 394 27.62 17.97 -16.99
C LEU A 394 27.90 19.46 -16.70
N THR A 395 29.17 19.88 -16.78
CA THR A 395 29.55 21.30 -16.73
C THR A 395 29.24 21.98 -18.07
N ASP A 396 29.29 23.32 -18.11
CA ASP A 396 29.07 24.07 -19.36
C ASP A 396 30.15 23.74 -20.40
N GLU A 397 31.41 23.65 -19.97
CA GLU A 397 32.56 23.29 -20.80
C GLU A 397 32.39 21.88 -21.38
N GLN A 398 31.84 20.94 -20.60
CA GLN A 398 31.57 19.58 -21.07
C GLN A 398 30.45 19.55 -22.11
N ILE A 399 29.43 20.39 -21.99
CA ILE A 399 28.38 20.47 -23.01
C ILE A 399 28.95 21.09 -24.30
N GLU A 400 29.76 22.14 -24.22
CA GLU A 400 30.43 22.70 -25.41
C GLU A 400 31.36 21.66 -26.05
N SER A 401 32.16 20.94 -25.26
CA SER A 401 33.02 19.86 -25.76
C SER A 401 32.23 18.79 -26.52
N LEU A 402 31.03 18.44 -26.04
CA LEU A 402 30.13 17.50 -26.72
C LEU A 402 29.60 18.04 -28.05
N ARG A 403 29.33 19.36 -28.13
CA ARG A 403 28.89 20.01 -29.38
C ARG A 403 30.03 20.02 -30.40
N ASP A 404 31.23 20.41 -29.98
CA ASP A 404 32.41 20.47 -30.85
C ASP A 404 32.79 19.09 -31.40
N GLY A 405 32.51 18.02 -30.65
CA GLY A 405 32.68 16.64 -31.08
C GLY A 405 31.61 16.11 -32.04
N CYS A 406 30.53 16.86 -32.32
CA CYS A 406 29.47 16.40 -33.21
C CYS A 406 29.88 16.56 -34.68
N SER A 407 30.01 15.44 -35.38
CA SER A 407 30.38 15.41 -36.81
C SER A 407 29.21 15.65 -37.78
N CYS A 408 27.97 15.70 -37.29
CA CYS A 408 26.80 15.96 -38.13
C CYS A 408 25.75 16.81 -37.41
N VAL A 409 24.96 17.54 -38.20
CA VAL A 409 23.91 18.46 -37.72
C VAL A 409 22.82 17.75 -36.89
N ARG A 410 22.55 16.47 -37.19
CA ARG A 410 21.59 15.65 -36.43
C ARG A 410 22.05 15.44 -35.00
N ASP A 411 23.31 15.04 -34.82
CA ASP A 411 23.84 14.74 -33.49
C ASP A 411 23.93 16.02 -32.65
N LEU A 412 24.33 17.14 -33.27
CA LEU A 412 24.33 18.45 -32.63
C LEU A 412 22.91 18.85 -32.15
N ALA A 413 21.90 18.68 -33.01
CA ALA A 413 20.51 18.90 -32.64
C ALA A 413 20.04 17.97 -31.50
N ILE A 414 20.43 16.69 -31.50
CA ILE A 414 20.10 15.76 -30.40
C ILE A 414 20.69 16.23 -29.07
N ILE A 415 21.96 16.65 -29.06
CA ILE A 415 22.65 17.13 -27.85
C ILE A 415 21.93 18.35 -27.28
N ASP A 416 21.61 19.34 -28.11
CA ASP A 416 20.96 20.57 -27.64
C ASP A 416 19.50 20.38 -27.25
N VAL A 417 18.74 19.52 -27.95
CA VAL A 417 17.38 19.17 -27.54
C VAL A 417 17.40 18.46 -26.18
N LEU A 418 18.34 17.53 -25.94
CA LEU A 418 18.48 16.87 -24.65
C LEU A 418 18.91 17.83 -23.54
N ALA A 419 19.86 18.73 -23.82
CA ALA A 419 20.37 19.70 -22.86
C ALA A 419 19.33 20.75 -22.45
N SER A 420 18.54 21.25 -23.42
CA SER A 420 17.53 22.29 -23.19
C SER A 420 16.26 21.76 -22.54
N SER A 421 15.76 20.59 -22.96
CA SER A 421 14.47 20.06 -22.52
C SER A 421 14.56 19.09 -21.34
N GLY A 422 15.70 18.41 -21.18
CA GLY A 422 15.87 17.34 -20.20
C GLY A 422 14.90 16.17 -20.39
N MET A 423 14.29 16.00 -21.56
CA MET A 423 13.31 14.95 -21.84
C MET A 423 13.90 13.53 -21.78
N ARG A 424 13.05 12.49 -21.67
CA ARG A 424 13.53 11.09 -21.64
C ARG A 424 13.96 10.72 -23.06
N VAL A 425 14.95 9.84 -23.19
CA VAL A 425 15.36 9.35 -24.51
C VAL A 425 14.20 8.68 -25.27
N GLY A 426 13.32 7.98 -24.55
CA GLY A 426 12.08 7.43 -25.12
C GLY A 426 11.09 8.50 -25.62
N GLU A 427 11.06 9.66 -24.96
CA GLU A 427 10.26 10.82 -25.40
C GLU A 427 10.89 11.43 -26.66
N LEU A 428 12.21 11.63 -26.66
CA LEU A 428 12.97 12.17 -27.81
C LEU A 428 12.77 11.35 -29.09
N VAL A 429 12.95 10.03 -29.01
CA VAL A 429 12.79 9.15 -30.19
C VAL A 429 11.34 9.00 -30.62
N GLY A 430 10.39 9.27 -29.72
CA GLY A 430 8.95 9.19 -29.97
C GLY A 430 8.38 10.42 -30.67
N LEU A 431 9.08 11.56 -30.67
CA LEU A 431 8.62 12.80 -31.30
C LEU A 431 8.49 12.66 -32.82
N ASP A 432 7.43 13.25 -33.36
CA ASP A 432 7.27 13.57 -34.77
C ASP A 432 7.61 15.03 -35.05
N ILE A 433 7.87 15.36 -36.32
CA ILE A 433 8.11 16.74 -36.76
C ILE A 433 6.90 17.62 -36.42
N SER A 434 5.68 17.08 -36.52
CA SER A 434 4.43 17.77 -36.18
C SER A 434 4.30 18.10 -34.69
N ASP A 435 5.03 17.42 -33.81
CA ASP A 435 4.96 17.66 -32.36
C ASP A 435 5.81 18.86 -31.93
N VAL A 436 6.59 19.46 -32.85
CA VAL A 436 7.53 20.55 -32.57
C VAL A 436 7.02 21.87 -33.13
N ASN A 437 6.82 22.83 -32.23
CA ASN A 437 6.56 24.22 -32.59
C ASN A 437 7.85 25.04 -32.46
N LEU A 438 8.56 25.25 -33.58
CA LEU A 438 9.80 26.03 -33.62
C LEU A 438 9.59 27.54 -33.39
N GLN A 439 8.37 28.06 -33.60
CA GLN A 439 8.07 29.47 -33.32
C GLN A 439 8.03 29.68 -31.80
N GLU A 440 7.23 28.87 -31.11
CA GLU A 440 7.06 28.92 -29.64
C GLU A 440 8.21 28.25 -28.87
N ARG A 441 9.13 27.56 -29.56
CA ARG A 441 10.23 26.80 -28.96
C ARG A 441 9.75 25.76 -27.96
N GLU A 442 8.74 25.00 -28.34
CA GLU A 442 8.20 23.93 -27.53
C GLU A 442 7.93 22.67 -28.35
N CYS A 443 7.87 21.54 -27.67
CA CYS A 443 7.36 20.30 -28.25
C CYS A 443 6.48 19.55 -27.24
N ILE A 444 5.54 18.76 -27.75
CA ILE A 444 4.62 17.99 -26.91
C ILE A 444 5.18 16.57 -26.80
N VAL A 445 5.52 16.16 -25.58
CA VAL A 445 6.01 14.79 -25.32
C VAL A 445 4.98 13.95 -24.60
N THR A 446 4.87 12.69 -25.01
CA THR A 446 3.99 11.70 -24.36
C THR A 446 4.79 10.84 -23.38
N GLY A 447 4.50 10.99 -22.09
CA GLY A 447 5.14 10.26 -21.00
C GLY A 447 4.40 8.97 -20.61
N LYS A 448 4.91 8.30 -19.56
CA LYS A 448 4.32 7.06 -19.02
C LYS A 448 2.85 7.27 -18.61
N GLY A 449 1.99 6.34 -19.02
CA GLY A 449 0.54 6.41 -18.77
C GLY A 449 -0.20 7.35 -19.74
N ASN A 450 0.36 7.52 -20.95
CA ASN A 450 -0.19 8.36 -22.02
C ASN A 450 -0.42 9.83 -21.62
N LYS A 451 0.43 10.35 -20.72
CA LYS A 451 0.33 11.73 -20.22
C LYS A 451 1.17 12.65 -21.09
N GLN A 452 0.53 13.61 -21.73
CA GLN A 452 1.21 14.63 -22.52
C GLN A 452 1.65 15.82 -21.66
N ARG A 453 2.78 16.43 -22.02
CA ARG A 453 3.21 17.71 -21.47
C ARG A 453 4.03 18.50 -22.51
N PRO A 454 3.97 19.83 -22.49
CA PRO A 454 4.92 20.64 -23.23
C PRO A 454 6.31 20.54 -22.59
N VAL A 455 7.35 20.55 -23.43
CA VAL A 455 8.73 20.75 -23.02
C VAL A 455 9.36 21.83 -23.89
N TYR A 456 10.19 22.66 -23.28
CA TYR A 456 10.71 23.87 -23.89
C TYR A 456 12.12 23.66 -24.44
N LEU A 457 12.43 24.38 -25.51
CA LEU A 457 13.71 24.42 -26.17
C LEU A 457 14.33 25.80 -26.01
N ASP A 458 15.64 25.87 -25.84
CA ASP A 458 16.34 27.16 -25.86
C ASP A 458 16.57 27.64 -27.31
N ALA A 459 17.10 28.86 -27.45
CA ALA A 459 17.36 29.44 -28.76
C ALA A 459 18.38 28.61 -29.58
N ARG A 460 19.35 27.96 -28.94
CA ARG A 460 20.39 27.19 -29.61
C ARG A 460 19.84 25.86 -30.12
N ALA A 461 19.05 25.17 -29.31
CA ALA A 461 18.32 23.97 -29.69
C ALA A 461 17.38 24.23 -30.87
N LYS A 462 16.66 25.36 -30.87
CA LYS A 462 15.84 25.77 -32.03
C LYS A 462 16.68 25.89 -33.30
N LEU A 463 17.83 26.58 -33.23
CA LEU A 463 18.69 26.80 -34.40
C LEU A 463 19.19 25.47 -34.97
N HIS A 464 19.82 24.64 -34.13
CA HIS A 464 20.38 23.36 -34.59
C HIS A 464 19.30 22.38 -35.04
N LEU A 465 18.13 22.37 -34.40
CA LEU A 465 17.01 21.56 -34.84
C LEU A 465 16.48 22.03 -36.20
N SER A 466 16.37 23.34 -36.41
CA SER A 466 15.97 23.91 -37.70
C SER A 466 16.96 23.54 -38.81
N ASP A 467 18.26 23.62 -38.53
CA ASP A 467 19.29 23.28 -39.51
C ASP A 467 19.30 21.79 -39.84
N TYR A 468 19.11 20.93 -38.84
CA TYR A 468 18.89 19.50 -39.10
C TYR A 468 17.65 19.26 -39.98
N LEU A 469 16.52 19.89 -39.67
CA LEU A 469 15.28 19.71 -40.44
C LEU A 469 15.43 20.15 -41.91
N LYS A 470 16.18 21.23 -42.19
CA LYS A 470 16.50 21.65 -43.57
C LYS A 470 17.30 20.60 -44.36
N THR A 471 18.09 19.76 -43.68
CA THR A 471 18.85 18.69 -44.35
C THR A 471 18.02 17.46 -44.68
N ARG A 472 16.81 17.33 -44.12
CA ARG A 472 15.96 16.16 -44.35
C ARG A 472 15.31 16.22 -45.73
N ARG A 473 15.37 15.10 -46.45
CA ARG A 473 14.76 14.91 -47.78
C ARG A 473 13.81 13.72 -47.84
N ASP A 474 13.60 13.05 -46.72
CA ASP A 474 12.71 11.90 -46.59
C ASP A 474 11.32 12.30 -46.09
N ASP A 475 10.38 11.37 -46.20
CA ASP A 475 8.97 11.51 -45.84
C ASP A 475 8.63 10.93 -44.46
N ASN A 476 9.63 10.51 -43.67
CA ASN A 476 9.39 9.91 -42.37
C ASN A 476 8.84 10.96 -41.37
N PRO A 477 7.72 10.71 -40.67
CA PRO A 477 7.19 11.68 -39.70
C PRO A 477 8.09 11.89 -38.48
N ALA A 478 8.97 10.93 -38.16
CA ALA A 478 9.82 10.98 -36.98
C ALA A 478 10.75 12.19 -36.98
N LEU A 479 10.89 12.84 -35.82
CA LEU A 479 11.76 14.00 -35.65
C LEU A 479 13.22 13.63 -35.96
N PHE A 480 13.72 12.53 -35.41
CA PHE A 480 15.09 12.05 -35.62
C PHE A 480 15.14 10.69 -36.32
N VAL A 481 15.93 10.61 -37.39
CA VAL A 481 16.11 9.40 -38.21
C VAL A 481 17.56 8.91 -38.29
N THR A 482 17.73 7.63 -38.64
CA THR A 482 19.03 7.00 -38.92
C THR A 482 19.71 7.63 -40.14
N LEU A 483 21.04 7.79 -40.14
CA LEU A 483 21.78 8.42 -41.26
C LEU A 483 22.17 7.46 -42.40
N ARG A 484 22.05 6.15 -42.20
CA ARG A 484 22.49 5.13 -43.18
C ARG A 484 21.31 4.29 -43.63
N GLY A 485 21.31 3.90 -44.91
CA GLY A 485 20.25 3.11 -45.51
C GLY A 485 18.93 3.89 -45.63
N ARG A 486 17.80 3.17 -45.56
CA ARG A 486 16.47 3.80 -45.54
C ARG A 486 16.30 4.56 -44.22
N MET A 487 15.93 5.84 -44.32
CA MET A 487 15.71 6.73 -43.18
C MET A 487 14.58 6.19 -42.29
N LYS A 488 14.94 5.63 -41.13
CA LYS A 488 14.01 5.07 -40.14
C LYS A 488 14.09 5.88 -38.86
N ARG A 489 13.01 5.91 -38.09
CA ARG A 489 12.99 6.48 -36.73
C ARG A 489 14.14 5.89 -35.91
N MET A 490 14.91 6.74 -35.23
CA MET A 490 15.97 6.28 -34.33
C MET A 490 15.38 5.51 -33.15
N THR A 491 16.09 4.48 -32.70
CA THR A 491 15.75 3.76 -31.47
C THR A 491 16.43 4.40 -30.26
N VAL A 492 15.95 4.06 -29.05
CA VAL A 492 16.61 4.45 -27.80
C VAL A 492 18.08 4.02 -27.78
N SER A 493 18.36 2.79 -28.24
CA SER A 493 19.72 2.24 -28.29
C SER A 493 20.63 3.05 -29.21
N ASP A 494 20.11 3.54 -30.34
CA ASP A 494 20.88 4.36 -31.29
C ASP A 494 21.34 5.67 -30.64
N VAL A 495 20.42 6.38 -29.97
CA VAL A 495 20.73 7.64 -29.29
C VAL A 495 21.69 7.39 -28.12
N GLU A 496 21.46 6.36 -27.31
CA GLU A 496 22.34 6.04 -26.18
C GLU A 496 23.75 5.64 -26.63
N ALA A 497 23.86 4.83 -27.70
CA ALA A 497 25.14 4.47 -28.28
C ALA A 497 25.88 5.70 -28.79
N ARG A 498 25.18 6.58 -29.51
CA ARG A 498 25.78 7.77 -30.09
C ARG A 498 26.26 8.78 -29.04
N VAL A 499 25.43 9.08 -28.05
CA VAL A 499 25.79 9.98 -26.95
C VAL A 499 26.97 9.43 -26.14
N ARG A 500 27.02 8.11 -25.94
CA ARG A 500 28.13 7.44 -25.24
C ARG A 500 29.43 7.53 -26.04
N GLU A 501 29.35 7.35 -27.36
CA GLU A 501 30.49 7.47 -28.26
C GLU A 501 31.04 8.91 -28.26
N LEU A 502 30.17 9.92 -28.37
CA LEU A 502 30.54 11.33 -28.27
C LEU A 502 31.24 11.63 -26.93
N GLY A 503 30.71 11.14 -25.82
CA GLY A 503 31.32 11.31 -24.50
C GLY A 503 32.73 10.72 -24.37
N ARG A 504 33.01 9.61 -25.08
CA ARG A 504 34.36 9.03 -25.16
C ARG A 504 35.28 9.85 -26.06
N ALA A 505 34.79 10.23 -27.25
CA ALA A 505 35.57 10.98 -28.24
C ALA A 505 36.01 12.36 -27.71
N THR A 506 35.17 12.99 -26.88
CA THR A 506 35.39 14.33 -26.30
C THR A 506 35.99 14.29 -24.90
N GLN A 507 36.35 13.10 -24.39
CA GLN A 507 36.91 12.90 -23.05
C GLN A 507 36.04 13.39 -21.88
N VAL A 508 34.76 13.70 -22.12
CA VAL A 508 33.76 14.05 -21.09
C VAL A 508 33.38 12.82 -20.22
N GLY A 509 33.72 11.62 -20.67
CA GLY A 509 33.56 10.38 -19.94
C GLY A 509 32.19 9.73 -20.20
N ARG A 510 31.57 9.19 -19.14
CA ARG A 510 30.31 8.44 -19.28
C ARG A 510 29.13 9.39 -19.44
N VAL A 511 28.71 9.61 -20.68
CA VAL A 511 27.54 10.41 -21.03
C VAL A 511 26.37 9.50 -21.44
N HIS A 512 25.17 9.87 -21.00
CA HIS A 512 23.91 9.22 -21.38
C HIS A 512 22.76 10.23 -21.25
N PRO A 513 21.60 10.04 -21.92
CA PRO A 513 20.49 11.00 -21.91
C PRO A 513 20.03 11.43 -20.51
N HIS A 514 20.00 10.50 -19.55
CA HIS A 514 19.64 10.85 -18.17
C HIS A 514 20.65 11.80 -17.49
N LYS A 515 21.92 11.89 -17.92
CA LYS A 515 22.90 12.87 -17.41
C LYS A 515 22.48 14.29 -17.81
N PHE A 516 22.03 14.51 -19.04
CA PHE A 516 21.45 15.81 -19.48
C PHE A 516 20.23 16.22 -18.67
N ARG A 517 19.28 15.29 -18.43
CA ARG A 517 18.12 15.56 -17.56
C ARG A 517 18.55 16.02 -16.18
N ARG A 518 19.52 15.34 -15.56
CA ARG A 518 20.06 15.72 -14.25
C ARG A 518 20.69 17.11 -14.30
N THR A 519 21.53 17.37 -15.30
CA THR A 519 22.17 18.65 -15.51
C THR A 519 21.16 19.79 -15.60
N LEU A 520 20.10 19.63 -16.40
CA LEU A 520 19.03 20.62 -16.51
C LEU A 520 18.31 20.83 -15.18
N ALA A 521 17.96 19.74 -14.48
CA ALA A 521 17.27 19.80 -13.20
C ALA A 521 18.09 20.59 -12.16
N THR A 522 19.36 20.24 -12.00
CA THR A 522 20.29 20.91 -11.08
C THR A 522 20.45 22.37 -11.46
N ARG A 523 20.75 22.69 -12.73
CA ARG A 523 20.90 24.09 -13.19
C ARG A 523 19.65 24.94 -12.98
N ALA A 524 18.46 24.37 -13.20
CA ALA A 524 17.22 25.10 -12.99
C ALA A 524 17.03 25.45 -11.51
N ILE A 525 17.32 24.50 -10.61
CA ILE A 525 17.26 24.72 -9.16
C ILE A 525 18.30 25.74 -8.73
N ASP A 526 19.55 25.63 -9.21
CA ASP A 526 20.64 26.55 -8.88
C ASP A 526 20.35 27.99 -9.34
N ARG A 527 19.61 28.14 -10.45
CA ARG A 527 19.11 29.44 -10.93
C ARG A 527 17.86 29.93 -10.19
N GLY A 528 17.41 29.21 -9.17
CA GLY A 528 16.31 29.58 -8.29
C GLY A 528 14.91 29.23 -8.80
N MET A 529 14.78 28.30 -9.75
CA MET A 529 13.48 27.78 -10.17
C MET A 529 12.84 26.97 -9.02
N PRO A 530 11.58 27.24 -8.63
CA PRO A 530 10.88 26.46 -7.63
C PRO A 530 10.85 24.96 -7.98
N ILE A 531 11.06 24.10 -6.99
CA ILE A 531 11.21 22.66 -7.22
C ILE A 531 9.95 22.02 -7.83
N GLU A 532 8.77 22.56 -7.52
CA GLU A 532 7.49 22.14 -8.07
C GLU A 532 7.40 22.45 -9.56
N GLN A 533 8.00 23.56 -10.00
CA GLN A 533 8.08 23.91 -11.43
C GLN A 533 9.06 22.98 -12.15
N VAL A 534 10.21 22.68 -11.55
CA VAL A 534 11.17 21.70 -12.10
C VAL A 534 10.54 20.31 -12.18
N GLN A 535 9.74 19.91 -11.19
CA GLN A 535 8.99 18.65 -11.20
C GLN A 535 8.02 18.56 -12.39
N LYS A 536 7.26 19.63 -12.65
CA LYS A 536 6.33 19.73 -13.78
C LYS A 536 7.08 19.71 -15.12
N LEU A 537 8.14 20.50 -15.25
CA LEU A 537 9.00 20.58 -16.44
C LEU A 537 9.52 19.19 -16.84
N LEU A 538 10.05 18.42 -15.87
CA LEU A 538 10.65 17.11 -16.12
C LEU A 538 9.64 15.95 -16.19
N GLY A 539 8.38 16.19 -15.84
CA GLY A 539 7.31 15.20 -15.82
C GLY A 539 7.54 14.11 -14.76
N HIS A 540 7.87 14.51 -13.53
CA HIS A 540 8.02 13.58 -12.40
C HIS A 540 6.71 13.41 -11.63
N ALA A 541 6.27 12.16 -11.50
CA ALA A 541 5.04 11.83 -10.77
C ALA A 541 5.16 12.05 -9.25
N LYS A 542 6.36 11.88 -8.69
CA LYS A 542 6.65 12.08 -7.26
C LYS A 542 7.71 13.16 -7.09
N ILE A 543 7.47 14.07 -6.15
CA ILE A 543 8.39 15.17 -5.84
C ILE A 543 9.75 14.66 -5.34
N ASP A 544 9.77 13.51 -4.64
CA ASP A 544 11.01 12.84 -4.18
C ASP A 544 12.04 12.65 -5.29
N THR A 545 11.57 12.41 -6.52
CA THR A 545 12.45 12.23 -7.68
C THR A 545 13.20 13.52 -8.02
N THR A 546 12.55 14.67 -7.84
CA THR A 546 13.15 16.00 -8.04
C THR A 546 13.94 16.45 -6.83
N MET A 547 13.52 16.11 -5.60
CA MET A 547 14.22 16.41 -4.35
C MET A 547 15.67 15.89 -4.34
N HIS A 548 15.91 14.75 -4.99
CA HIS A 548 17.27 14.22 -5.16
C HIS A 548 18.23 15.15 -5.92
N TYR A 549 17.74 16.16 -6.65
CA TYR A 549 18.57 17.16 -7.31
C TYR A 549 18.78 18.41 -6.44
N ALA A 550 17.82 18.75 -5.57
CA ALA A 550 17.89 19.91 -4.69
C ALA A 550 18.83 19.71 -3.48
N MET A 551 18.91 18.48 -2.96
CA MET A 551 19.70 18.14 -1.77
C MET A 551 21.22 18.13 -2.00
N VAL A 552 21.69 18.41 -3.22
CA VAL A 552 23.09 18.19 -3.62
C VAL A 552 23.99 19.40 -3.34
N ASP A 553 23.45 20.61 -3.15
CA ASP A 553 24.28 21.81 -2.97
C ASP A 553 23.93 22.62 -1.71
N GLN A 554 24.85 22.68 -0.73
CA GLN A 554 24.73 23.55 0.44
C GLN A 554 24.77 25.05 0.05
N ASN A 555 25.32 25.41 -1.11
CA ASN A 555 25.32 26.78 -1.60
C ASN A 555 23.91 27.28 -1.97
N ASN A 556 23.00 26.38 -2.36
CA ASN A 556 21.61 26.74 -2.64
C ASN A 556 20.87 27.16 -1.38
N VAL A 557 21.18 26.55 -0.23
CA VAL A 557 20.62 26.96 1.07
C VAL A 557 21.11 28.36 1.43
N LYS A 558 22.40 28.64 1.26
CA LYS A 558 23.01 29.95 1.54
C LYS A 558 22.48 31.05 0.61
N THR A 559 22.34 30.76 -0.68
CA THR A 559 21.82 31.71 -1.67
C THR A 559 20.32 31.97 -1.48
N SER A 560 19.55 30.94 -1.14
CA SER A 560 18.12 31.09 -0.81
C SER A 560 17.91 31.87 0.47
N HIS A 561 18.75 31.66 1.50
CA HIS A 561 18.73 32.47 2.72
C HIS A 561 18.95 33.95 2.39
N ARG A 562 20.01 34.28 1.65
CA ARG A 562 20.29 35.66 1.22
C ARG A 562 19.19 36.29 0.35
N LYS A 563 18.47 35.49 -0.44
CA LYS A 563 17.47 36.02 -1.38
C LYS A 563 16.09 36.23 -0.74
N TYR A 564 15.74 35.41 0.25
CA TYR A 564 14.38 35.39 0.82
C TYR A 564 14.31 35.81 2.29
N LEU A 565 15.44 35.83 3.01
CA LEU A 565 15.51 36.15 4.44
C LEU A 565 16.44 37.33 4.77
N GLU A 566 17.26 37.78 3.82
CA GLU A 566 17.92 39.10 3.80
C GLU A 566 17.23 39.97 2.74
#